data_AF-A0A937ZD26-F1
#
_entry.id   AF-A0A937ZD26-F1
#
_cell.length_a   1.000
_cell.length_b   1.000
_cell.length_c   1.000
_cell.angle_alpha   90.00
_cell.angle_beta   90.00
_cell.angle_gamma   90.00
#
_symmetry.space_group_name_H-M   'P 1'
#
loop_
_entity.id
_entity.type
_entity.pdbx_description
1 polymer ?
#
loop_
_entity_poly.entity_id
_entity_poly.type
_entity_poly.pdbx_seq_one_letter_code
_entity_poly.pdbx_strand_id
1 'polypeptide(L)'
;MLIRSVLIAALLSLSLPAALASETQNTETPEEQQACMYDAFRVCGHAIPSRERVIACFRDNLDDLSALCRQVMLRYNKPAPRARKRMTNAP
;
A
#
# COMPACT_ATOMS: atom_id res chain seq x y z
N MET A 1 -46.93 13.44 -28.22
CA MET A 1 -46.23 12.14 -27.99
C MET A 1 -44.85 12.26 -27.36
N LEU A 2 -44.25 13.46 -27.26
CA LEU A 2 -42.91 13.64 -26.65
C LEU A 2 -42.88 13.61 -25.11
N ILE A 3 -44.03 13.77 -24.44
CA ILE A 3 -44.13 13.80 -22.97
C ILE A 3 -44.22 12.36 -22.39
N ARG A 4 -44.75 11.40 -23.15
CA ARG A 4 -44.77 9.97 -22.80
C ARG A 4 -43.38 9.33 -22.86
N SER A 5 -42.51 9.85 -23.73
CA SER A 5 -41.11 9.39 -23.88
C SER A 5 -40.27 9.69 -22.63
N VAL A 6 -40.55 10.81 -21.95
CA VAL A 6 -39.81 11.24 -20.75
C VAL A 6 -40.15 10.36 -19.55
N LEU A 7 -41.38 9.85 -19.46
CA LEU A 7 -41.83 9.02 -18.33
C LEU A 7 -41.29 7.58 -18.37
N ILE A 8 -40.92 7.07 -19.55
CA ILE A 8 -40.36 5.72 -19.69
C ILE A 8 -38.85 5.69 -19.40
N ALA A 9 -38.15 6.81 -19.61
CA ALA A 9 -36.74 6.93 -19.25
C ALA A 9 -36.49 7.03 -17.73
N ALA A 10 -37.52 7.27 -16.92
CA ALA A 10 -37.41 7.43 -15.48
C ALA A 10 -37.49 6.12 -14.66
N LEU A 11 -37.68 4.96 -15.30
CA LEU A 11 -37.96 3.69 -14.60
C LEU A 11 -36.87 2.61 -14.70
N LEU A 12 -35.69 2.92 -15.26
CA LEU A 12 -34.50 2.06 -15.12
C LEU A 12 -33.49 2.67 -14.15
N SER A 13 -33.93 2.92 -12.92
CA SER A 13 -33.07 3.03 -11.75
C SER A 13 -32.55 1.63 -11.36
N LEU A 14 -31.64 1.10 -12.17
CA LEU A 14 -30.82 -0.06 -11.81
C LEU A 14 -29.75 0.41 -10.82
N SER A 15 -30.07 0.37 -9.53
CA SER A 15 -29.10 0.63 -8.46
C SER A 15 -28.07 -0.50 -8.42
N LEU A 16 -26.92 -0.26 -9.06
CA LEU A 16 -25.73 -1.09 -8.92
C LEU A 16 -25.06 -0.72 -7.59
N PRO A 17 -25.02 -1.60 -6.56
CA PRO A 17 -24.22 -1.33 -5.38
C PRO A 17 -22.75 -1.44 -5.81
N ALA A 18 -22.08 -0.29 -5.96
CA ALA A 18 -20.64 -0.25 -6.11
C ALA A 18 -20.02 -0.81 -4.81
N ALA A 19 -19.59 -2.06 -4.86
CA ALA A 19 -18.67 -2.59 -3.86
C ALA A 19 -17.38 -1.78 -3.98
N LEU A 20 -17.22 -0.77 -3.11
CA LEU A 20 -15.96 -0.09 -2.89
C LEU A 20 -14.99 -1.10 -2.29
N ALA A 21 -14.34 -1.89 -3.15
CA ALA A 21 -13.16 -2.64 -2.75
C ALA A 21 -12.13 -1.60 -2.27
N SER A 22 -11.90 -1.55 -0.97
CA SER A 22 -10.82 -0.77 -0.38
C SER A 22 -9.51 -1.39 -0.85
N GLU A 23 -8.98 -0.90 -1.96
CA GLU A 23 -7.64 -1.21 -2.39
C GLU A 23 -6.70 -0.48 -1.42
N THR A 24 -6.30 -1.14 -0.34
CA THR A 24 -5.11 -0.74 0.42
C THR A 24 -3.91 -0.97 -0.49
N GLN A 25 -3.72 -0.07 -1.45
CA GLN A 25 -2.46 0.03 -2.16
C GLN A 25 -1.42 0.46 -1.13
N ASN A 26 -0.47 -0.43 -0.85
CA ASN A 26 0.79 -0.06 -0.19
C ASN A 26 1.61 0.76 -1.20
N THR A 27 1.07 1.90 -1.61
CA THR A 27 1.74 2.83 -2.50
C THR A 27 2.76 3.54 -1.64
N GLU A 28 4.02 3.16 -1.77
CA GLU A 28 5.09 4.01 -1.26
C GLU A 28 4.86 5.40 -1.84
N THR A 29 4.60 6.37 -0.96
CA THR A 29 4.36 7.71 -1.46
C THR A 29 5.70 8.24 -1.98
N PRO A 30 5.69 9.09 -3.03
CA PRO A 30 6.93 9.66 -3.56
C PRO A 30 7.73 10.39 -2.46
N GLU A 31 7.05 10.95 -1.46
CA GLU A 31 7.67 11.59 -0.29
C GLU A 31 8.40 10.56 0.60
N GLU A 32 7.83 9.36 0.80
CA GLU A 32 8.47 8.29 1.55
C GLU A 32 9.72 7.75 0.83
N GLN A 33 9.66 7.65 -0.50
CA GLN A 33 10.83 7.25 -1.28
C GLN A 33 11.95 8.29 -1.22
N GLN A 34 11.60 9.58 -1.31
CA GLN A 34 12.54 10.68 -1.16
C GLN A 34 13.20 10.70 0.22
N ALA A 35 12.45 10.38 1.28
CA ALA A 35 12.97 10.30 2.65
C ALA A 35 14.12 9.28 2.79
N CYS A 36 14.04 8.17 2.06
CA CYS A 36 15.04 7.10 2.11
C CYS A 36 16.11 7.18 1.01
N MET A 37 15.96 8.06 0.02
CA MET A 37 16.86 8.12 -1.13
C MET A 37 18.31 8.41 -0.72
N TYR A 38 18.53 9.39 0.15
CA TYR A 38 19.87 9.73 0.63
C TYR A 38 20.54 8.57 1.40
N ASP A 39 19.77 7.90 2.27
CA ASP A 39 20.26 6.76 3.04
C ASP A 39 20.51 5.53 2.14
N ALA A 40 19.75 5.35 1.06
CA ALA A 40 19.99 4.29 0.09
C ALA A 40 21.40 4.38 -0.50
N PHE A 41 21.85 5.59 -0.87
CA PHE A 41 23.18 5.79 -1.42
C PHE A 41 24.29 5.74 -0.36
N ARG A 42 24.06 6.36 0.80
CA ARG A 42 25.10 6.49 1.85
C ARG A 42 25.31 5.21 2.64
N VAL A 43 24.24 4.54 3.07
CA VAL A 43 24.28 3.35 3.94
C VAL A 43 24.28 2.08 3.09
N CYS A 44 23.41 2.03 2.08
CA CYS A 44 23.12 0.82 1.31
C CYS A 44 23.61 0.88 -0.14
N GLY A 45 24.58 1.75 -0.47
CA GLY A 45 25.03 1.97 -1.85
C GLY A 45 25.51 0.69 -2.55
N HIS A 46 26.03 -0.27 -1.79
CA HIS A 46 26.47 -1.59 -2.28
C HIS A 46 25.31 -2.51 -2.73
N ALA A 47 24.07 -2.22 -2.31
CA ALA A 47 22.88 -2.99 -2.66
C ALA A 47 22.18 -2.50 -3.95
N ILE A 48 22.53 -1.29 -4.40
CA ILE A 48 22.04 -0.70 -5.66
C ILE A 48 22.54 -1.53 -6.85
N PRO A 49 21.73 -1.73 -7.91
CA PRO A 49 20.42 -1.12 -8.17
C PRO A 49 19.20 -1.96 -7.74
N SER A 50 19.38 -3.03 -6.96
CA SER A 50 18.26 -3.90 -6.59
C SER A 50 17.47 -3.31 -5.42
N ARG A 51 16.20 -3.00 -5.68
CA ARG A 51 15.28 -2.47 -4.66
C ARG A 51 15.12 -3.44 -3.48
N GLU A 52 15.02 -4.73 -3.75
CA GLU A 52 14.86 -5.77 -2.74
C GLU A 52 16.08 -5.85 -1.83
N ARG A 53 17.29 -5.76 -2.41
CA ARG A 53 18.54 -5.75 -1.64
C ARG A 53 18.68 -4.46 -0.81
N VAL A 54 18.26 -3.31 -1.34
CA VAL A 54 18.24 -2.05 -0.59
C VAL A 54 17.29 -2.14 0.60
N ILE A 55 16.09 -2.69 0.41
CA ILE A 55 15.12 -2.89 1.51
C ILE A 55 15.67 -3.85 2.56
N ALA A 56 16.33 -4.94 2.16
CA ALA A 56 16.98 -5.85 3.09
C ALA A 56 18.08 -5.12 3.89
N CYS A 57 18.96 -4.38 3.21
CA CYS A 57 19.99 -3.57 3.86
C CYS A 57 19.42 -2.54 4.84
N PHE A 58 18.31 -1.86 4.50
CA PHE A 58 17.64 -0.95 5.42
C PHE A 58 17.11 -1.64 6.67
N ARG A 59 16.62 -2.87 6.56
CA ARG A 59 16.15 -3.64 7.73
C ARG A 59 17.30 -4.03 8.65
N ASP A 60 18.45 -4.35 8.08
CA ASP A 60 19.65 -4.75 8.82
C ASP A 60 20.38 -3.54 9.45
N ASN A 61 20.24 -2.35 8.86
CA ASN A 61 20.94 -1.12 9.27
C ASN A 61 19.97 -0.02 9.73
N LEU A 62 18.82 -0.39 10.32
CA LEU A 62 17.81 0.57 10.79
C LEU A 62 18.40 1.67 11.68
N ASP A 63 19.45 1.34 12.44
CA ASP A 63 20.10 2.27 13.36
C ASP A 63 21.01 3.31 12.72
N ASP A 64 21.44 3.07 11.47
CA ASP A 64 22.29 3.99 10.71
C ASP A 64 21.50 4.88 9.74
N LEU A 65 20.19 4.62 9.60
CA LEU A 65 19.29 5.44 8.79
C LEU A 65 18.96 6.77 9.47
N SER A 66 18.69 7.79 8.65
CA SER A 66 18.11 9.05 9.13
C SER A 66 16.81 8.81 9.89
N ALA A 67 16.45 9.72 10.80
CA ALA A 67 15.22 9.61 11.58
C ALA A 67 13.97 9.51 10.69
N LEU A 68 13.96 10.24 9.57
CA LEU A 68 12.86 10.24 8.61
C LEU A 68 12.73 8.88 7.91
N CYS A 69 13.82 8.36 7.32
CA CYS A 69 13.78 7.07 6.65
C CYS A 69 13.48 5.90 7.62
N ARG A 70 13.99 5.97 8.84
CA ARG A 70 13.67 4.98 9.88
C ARG A 70 12.18 4.94 10.19
N GLN A 71 11.52 6.10 10.30
CA GLN A 71 10.08 6.17 10.55
C GLN A 71 9.27 5.59 9.38
N VAL A 72 9.75 5.75 8.14
CA VAL A 72 9.20 5.09 6.96
C VAL A 72 9.34 3.57 7.12
N MET A 73 10.57 3.07 7.31
CA MET A 73 10.86 1.63 7.43
C MET A 73 10.13 0.93 8.58
N LEU A 74 9.92 1.60 9.72
CA LEU A 74 9.14 1.05 10.84
C LEU A 74 7.67 0.81 10.49
N ARG A 75 7.12 1.57 9.53
CA ARG A 75 5.76 1.34 9.01
C ARG A 75 5.73 0.15 8.04
N TYR A 76 6.75 0.02 7.19
CA TYR A 76 6.91 -1.11 6.25
C TYR A 76 7.23 -2.43 6.92
N ASN A 77 8.01 -2.42 8.01
CA ASN A 77 8.43 -3.63 8.72
C ASN A 77 7.35 -4.15 9.69
N LYS A 78 6.13 -3.57 9.68
CA LYS A 78 5.02 -4.13 10.45
C LYS A 78 4.63 -5.48 9.85
N PRO A 79 4.65 -6.57 10.63
CA PRO A 79 4.13 -7.84 10.12
C PRO A 79 2.68 -7.60 9.72
N ALA A 80 2.31 -8.06 8.51
CA ALA A 80 0.92 -8.04 8.06
C ALA A 80 0.04 -8.57 9.19
N PRO A 81 -1.13 -7.95 9.45
CA PRO A 81 -2.02 -8.43 10.50
C PRO A 81 -2.23 -9.92 10.24
N ARG A 82 -1.68 -10.76 11.14
CA ARG A 82 -1.75 -12.22 11.01
C ARG A 82 -3.21 -12.50 10.72
N ALA A 83 -3.51 -13.04 9.54
CA ALA A 83 -4.85 -13.47 9.17
C ALA A 83 -5.35 -14.31 10.33
N ARG A 84 -6.15 -13.67 11.19
CA ARG A 84 -6.45 -14.20 12.50
C ARG A 84 -7.37 -15.36 12.22
N LYS A 85 -6.87 -16.58 12.39
CA LYS A 85 -7.70 -17.73 12.71
C LYS A 85 -8.75 -18.06 11.62
N ARG A 86 -8.29 -18.52 10.45
CA ARG A 86 -9.10 -19.41 9.58
C ARG A 86 -8.42 -20.76 9.34
N MET A 87 -7.73 -21.24 10.36
CA MET A 87 -7.60 -22.68 10.64
C MET A 87 -8.26 -22.89 12.01
N THR A 88 -9.56 -22.65 12.05
CA THR A 88 -10.42 -23.13 13.13
C THR A 88 -10.33 -24.64 13.14
N ASN A 89 -9.95 -25.23 14.27
CA ASN A 89 -10.19 -26.65 14.53
C ASN A 89 -11.62 -27.01 14.11
N ALA A 90 -11.77 -28.04 13.28
CA ALA A 90 -13.00 -28.79 13.07
C ALA A 90 -12.61 -30.22 12.63
N PRO A 91 -13.37 -31.23 13.09
CA PRO A 91 -12.90 -32.58 13.48
C PRO A 91 -12.45 -33.50 12.35
#